data_AF-A0A9E1S5K7-F1
#
_entry.id   AF-A0A9E1S5K7-F1
#
_cell.length_a   1.000
_cell.length_b   1.000
_cell.length_c   1.000
_cell.angle_alpha   90.00
_cell.angle_beta   90.00
_cell.angle_gamma   90.00
#
_symmetry.space_group_name_H-M   'P 1'
#
loop_
_entity.id
_entity.type
_entity.pdbx_description
1 polymer ?
#
loop_
_entity_poly.entity_id
_entity_poly.type
_entity_poly.pdbx_seq_one_letter_code
_entity_poly.pdbx_strand_id
1 'polypeptide(L)'
;MDYLLGGALGGLVAFVFALPALLLEIMEKGRVKNAPLLIDVKRIFGFTIRHKHEVFLIGLLMHIIIGFFFGLVYVLFVLQGWLFVTGAPYTLLSLIVYAFLSWIVAGVAIYPMLGMGFFGLKEGHQVWMEMLMSHMMLGLGLWLLVQYYQPFFFQV
;
A
#
# COMPACT_ATOMS: atom_id res chain seq x y z
N MET A 1 -19.97 -8.09 -5.32
CA MET A 1 -19.28 -7.61 -4.11
C MET A 1 -19.11 -6.12 -4.18
N ASP A 2 -19.13 -5.44 -3.04
CA ASP A 2 -19.02 -4.00 -2.98
C ASP A 2 -17.54 -3.57 -3.14
N TYR A 3 -17.14 -3.19 -4.36
CA TYR A 3 -15.78 -2.72 -4.68
C TYR A 3 -15.35 -1.56 -3.76
N LEU A 4 -16.31 -0.73 -3.37
CA LEU A 4 -16.11 0.41 -2.49
C LEU A 4 -15.74 -0.06 -1.08
N LEU A 5 -16.37 -1.12 -0.58
CA LEU A 5 -15.99 -1.75 0.69
C LEU A 5 -14.57 -2.32 0.62
N GLY A 6 -14.23 -3.07 -0.44
CA GLY A 6 -12.89 -3.62 -0.63
C GLY A 6 -11.80 -2.54 -0.63
N GLY A 7 -12.03 -1.45 -1.36
CA GLY A 7 -11.16 -0.29 -1.36
C GLY A 7 -11.09 0.40 0.01
N ALA A 8 -12.22 0.65 0.65
CA ALA A 8 -12.28 1.30 1.97
C ALA A 8 -11.53 0.51 3.04
N LEU A 9 -11.66 -0.83 3.06
CA LEU A 9 -10.91 -1.69 3.97
C LEU A 9 -9.41 -1.63 3.69
N GLY A 10 -9.00 -1.64 2.42
CA GLY A 10 -7.60 -1.48 2.04
C GLY A 10 -7.01 -0.13 2.48
N GLY A 11 -7.76 0.96 2.31
CA GLY A 11 -7.38 2.29 2.78
C GLY A 11 -7.29 2.37 4.31
N LEU A 12 -8.23 1.72 5.02
CA LEU A 12 -8.22 1.64 6.48
C LEU A 12 -6.99 0.89 6.99
N VAL A 13 -6.65 -0.25 6.39
CA VAL A 13 -5.45 -1.02 6.74
C VAL A 13 -4.19 -0.19 6.55
N ALA A 14 -4.06 0.50 5.42
CA ALA A 14 -2.95 1.41 5.16
C ALA A 14 -2.87 2.52 6.22
N PHE A 15 -4.00 3.14 6.56
CA PHE A 15 -4.06 4.16 7.59
C PHE A 15 -3.60 3.64 8.96
N VAL A 16 -4.06 2.45 9.37
CA VAL A 16 -3.68 1.82 10.64
C VAL A 16 -2.17 1.57 10.69
N PHE A 17 -1.57 1.06 9.62
CA PHE A 17 -0.12 0.84 9.57
C PHE A 17 0.70 2.13 9.46
N ALA A 18 0.09 3.25 9.05
CA ALA A 18 0.73 4.56 9.06
C ALA A 18 0.69 5.25 10.43
N LEU A 19 -0.11 4.77 11.40
CA LEU A 19 -0.23 5.38 12.73
C LEU A 19 1.11 5.54 13.48
N PRO A 20 2.02 4.55 13.52
CA PRO A 20 3.31 4.70 14.21
C PRO A 20 4.12 5.87 13.64
N ALA A 21 4.12 6.03 12.33
CA ALA A 21 4.82 7.13 11.67
C ALA A 21 4.14 8.48 11.87
N LEU A 22 2.80 8.52 11.90
CA LEU A 22 2.03 9.72 12.26
C LEU A 22 2.36 10.16 13.70
N LEU A 23 2.42 9.22 14.64
CA LEU A 23 2.81 9.51 16.02
C LEU A 23 4.25 10.02 16.10
N LEU A 24 5.19 9.40 15.39
CA LEU A 24 6.58 9.85 15.32
C LEU A 24 6.70 11.27 14.75
N GLU A 25 5.99 11.58 13.67
CA GLU A 25 5.97 12.91 13.06
C GLU A 25 5.46 13.98 14.04
N ILE A 26 4.40 13.66 14.80
CA ILE A 26 3.84 14.53 15.84
C ILE A 26 4.84 14.71 17.00
N MET A 27 5.44 13.62 17.49
CA MET A 27 6.38 13.65 18.63
C MET A 27 7.66 14.41 18.29
N GLU A 28 8.22 14.22 17.10
CA GLU A 28 9.44 14.89 16.66
C GLU A 28 9.19 16.26 16.00
N LYS A 29 7.94 16.72 15.95
CA LYS A 29 7.53 18.02 15.38
C LYS A 29 8.06 18.21 13.94
N GLY A 30 7.96 17.19 13.10
CA GLY A 30 8.41 17.21 11.71
C GLY A 30 9.93 17.25 11.49
N ARG A 31 10.69 16.75 12.46
CA ARG A 31 12.15 16.55 12.32
C ARG A 31 12.53 15.15 11.81
N VAL A 32 11.57 14.23 11.71
CA VAL A 32 11.79 12.88 11.18
C VAL A 32 12.31 12.99 9.75
N LYS A 33 13.47 12.38 9.48
CA LYS A 33 14.09 12.40 8.14
C LYS A 33 13.77 11.17 7.30
N ASN A 34 13.28 10.10 7.93
CA ASN A 34 12.87 8.83 7.34
C ASN A 34 11.76 8.24 8.23
N ALA A 35 10.49 8.43 7.86
CA ALA A 35 9.39 7.86 8.60
C ALA A 35 9.27 6.36 8.25
N PRO A 36 9.25 5.43 9.23
CA PRO A 36 9.13 4.02 8.93
C PRO A 36 7.82 3.71 8.20
N LEU A 37 7.87 2.84 7.17
CA LEU A 37 6.74 2.38 6.34
C LEU A 37 6.06 3.43 5.45
N LEU A 38 6.49 4.70 5.53
CA LEU A 38 6.07 5.77 4.63
C LEU A 38 7.23 6.16 3.74
N ILE A 39 6.98 6.12 2.43
CA ILE A 39 7.97 6.58 1.47
C ILE A 39 7.99 8.10 1.54
N ASP A 40 9.14 8.66 1.90
CA ASP A 40 9.37 10.10 1.81
C ASP A 40 9.36 10.50 0.34
N VAL A 41 8.23 11.06 -0.08
CA VAL A 41 8.06 11.51 -1.45
C VAL A 41 8.69 12.88 -1.61
N LYS A 42 10.00 12.94 -1.92
CA LYS A 42 10.70 14.23 -2.11
C LYS A 42 10.47 14.77 -3.51
N ARG A 43 10.17 13.89 -4.48
CA ARG A 43 9.85 14.24 -5.87
C ARG A 43 8.61 13.52 -6.39
N ILE A 44 7.71 14.27 -7.02
CA ILE A 44 6.58 13.74 -7.80
C ILE A 44 6.57 14.42 -9.16
N PHE A 45 6.58 13.64 -10.25
CA PHE A 45 6.56 14.17 -11.63
C PHE A 45 7.64 15.22 -11.91
N GLY A 46 8.80 15.10 -11.25
CA GLY A 46 9.90 16.05 -11.37
C GLY A 46 9.77 17.32 -10.51
N PHE A 47 8.64 17.54 -9.83
CA PHE A 47 8.48 18.61 -8.86
C PHE A 47 9.07 18.20 -7.51
N THR A 48 9.89 19.09 -6.91
CA THR A 48 10.47 18.88 -5.58
C THR A 48 9.60 19.55 -4.52
N ILE A 49 9.14 18.78 -3.53
CA ILE A 49 8.39 19.31 -2.39
C ILE A 49 9.39 19.90 -1.40
N ARG A 50 9.21 21.17 -1.03
CA ARG A 50 10.20 21.94 -0.24
C ARG A 50 9.93 21.88 1.26
N HIS A 51 8.67 21.75 1.69
CA HIS A 51 8.30 21.75 3.10
C HIS A 51 8.18 20.33 3.64
N LYS A 52 8.85 20.05 4.77
CA LYS A 52 8.87 18.70 5.37
C LYS A 52 7.50 18.17 5.76
N HIS A 53 6.65 19.02 6.31
CA HIS A 53 5.27 18.66 6.67
C HIS A 53 4.43 18.30 5.44
N GLU A 54 4.67 18.96 4.30
CA GLU A 54 4.00 18.62 3.04
C GLU A 54 4.47 17.26 2.52
N VAL A 55 5.78 16.98 2.60
CA VAL A 55 6.34 15.66 2.23
C VAL A 55 5.66 14.54 3.01
N PHE A 56 5.55 14.69 4.34
CA PHE A 56 4.89 13.70 5.19
C PHE A 56 3.41 13.54 4.84
N LEU A 57 2.66 14.64 4.75
CA LEU A 57 1.22 14.59 4.47
C LEU A 57 0.93 13.98 3.09
N ILE A 58 1.73 14.32 2.09
CA ILE A 58 1.61 13.77 0.74
C ILE A 58 1.99 12.28 0.74
N GLY A 59 3.05 11.89 1.45
CA GLY A 59 3.42 10.49 1.63
C GLY A 59 2.31 9.67 2.29
N LEU A 60 1.69 10.22 3.34
CA LEU A 60 0.57 9.61 4.04
C LEU A 60 -0.66 9.46 3.13
N LEU A 61 -1.01 10.52 2.41
CA LEU A 61 -2.12 10.49 1.46
C LEU A 61 -1.88 9.44 0.37
N MET A 62 -0.68 9.42 -0.21
CA MET A 62 -0.28 8.42 -1.20
C MET A 62 -0.36 7.00 -0.65
N HIS A 63 0.09 6.77 0.59
CA HIS A 63 0.02 5.45 1.23
C HIS A 63 -1.44 4.98 1.38
N ILE A 64 -2.33 5.86 1.82
CA ILE A 64 -3.77 5.55 1.96
C ILE A 64 -4.40 5.27 0.58
N ILE A 65 -4.08 6.08 -0.43
CA ILE A 65 -4.56 5.89 -1.81
C ILE A 65 -4.08 4.54 -2.36
N ILE A 66 -2.81 4.19 -2.16
CA ILE A 66 -2.26 2.89 -2.55
C ILE A 66 -2.99 1.76 -1.83
N GLY A 67 -3.22 1.88 -0.51
CA GLY A 67 -4.02 0.92 0.25
C GLY A 67 -5.44 0.74 -0.30
N PHE A 68 -6.09 1.86 -0.64
CA PHE A 68 -7.43 1.83 -1.24
C PHE A 68 -7.43 1.08 -2.57
N PHE A 69 -6.52 1.42 -3.48
CA PHE A 69 -6.40 0.72 -4.76
C PHE A 69 -5.99 -0.74 -4.58
N PHE A 70 -5.14 -1.06 -3.59
CA PHE A 70 -4.74 -2.42 -3.28
C PHE A 70 -5.95 -3.28 -2.94
N GLY A 71 -6.83 -2.83 -2.05
CA GLY A 71 -8.06 -3.54 -1.68
C GLY A 71 -9.06 -3.63 -2.83
N LEU A 72 -9.25 -2.54 -3.57
CA LEU A 72 -10.16 -2.48 -4.73
C LEU A 72 -9.74 -3.45 -5.83
N VAL A 73 -8.47 -3.40 -6.23
CA VAL A 73 -7.92 -4.24 -7.31
C VAL A 73 -7.88 -5.71 -6.90
N TYR A 74 -7.72 -6.02 -5.61
CA TYR A 74 -7.80 -7.39 -5.13
C TYR A 74 -9.19 -8.01 -5.35
N VAL A 75 -10.27 -7.24 -5.07
CA VAL A 75 -11.65 -7.70 -5.32
C VAL A 75 -11.88 -7.94 -6.80
N LEU A 76 -11.34 -7.09 -7.69
CA LEU A 76 -11.36 -7.34 -9.13
C LEU A 76 -10.57 -8.60 -9.51
N PHE A 77 -9.40 -8.82 -8.92
CA PHE A 77 -8.63 -10.06 -9.16
C PHE A 77 -9.42 -11.33 -8.81
N VAL A 78 -10.17 -11.28 -7.71
CA VAL A 78 -11.03 -12.38 -7.27
C VAL A 78 -12.20 -12.60 -8.24
N LEU A 79 -12.95 -11.55 -8.58
CA LEU A 79 -14.17 -11.66 -9.40
C LEU A 79 -13.87 -12.09 -10.84
N GLN A 80 -12.74 -11.68 -11.40
CA GLN A 80 -12.32 -12.03 -12.75
C GLN A 80 -11.66 -13.43 -12.81
N GLY A 81 -11.52 -14.13 -11.68
CA GLY A 81 -10.89 -15.45 -11.62
C GLY A 81 -9.39 -15.42 -11.93
N TRP A 82 -8.74 -14.26 -11.77
CA TRP A 82 -7.32 -14.08 -12.09
C TRP A 82 -6.38 -14.68 -11.03
N LEU A 83 -6.94 -15.27 -9.97
CA LEU A 83 -6.21 -16.10 -9.01
C LEU A 83 -5.94 -17.52 -9.54
N PHE A 84 -5.53 -17.64 -10.81
CA PHE A 84 -5.24 -18.92 -11.46
C PHE A 84 -4.16 -19.74 -10.75
N VAL A 85 -3.28 -19.07 -9.98
CA VAL A 85 -2.21 -19.73 -9.20
C VAL A 85 -2.75 -20.41 -7.95
N THR A 86 -3.73 -19.84 -7.26
CA THR A 86 -4.21 -20.36 -5.97
C THR A 86 -5.55 -21.08 -6.07
N GLY A 87 -6.41 -20.75 -7.04
CA GLY A 87 -7.76 -21.33 -7.18
C GLY A 87 -8.70 -21.10 -5.99
N ALA A 88 -8.20 -20.49 -4.91
CA ALA A 88 -8.88 -20.29 -3.64
C ALA A 88 -8.79 -18.80 -3.26
N PRO A 89 -9.88 -18.04 -3.49
CA PRO A 89 -9.93 -16.61 -3.17
C PRO A 89 -9.93 -16.37 -1.66
N TYR A 90 -9.44 -15.19 -1.26
CA TYR A 90 -9.42 -14.75 0.14
C TYR A 90 -8.60 -15.61 1.11
N THR A 91 -7.78 -16.52 0.60
CA THR A 91 -6.81 -17.28 1.38
C THR A 91 -5.56 -16.44 1.67
N LEU A 92 -4.86 -16.76 2.76
CA LEU A 92 -3.59 -16.12 3.09
C LEU A 92 -2.60 -16.19 1.90
N LEU A 93 -2.50 -17.36 1.26
CA LEU A 93 -1.63 -17.56 0.10
C LEU A 93 -2.03 -16.65 -1.07
N SER A 94 -3.32 -16.54 -1.39
CA SER A 94 -3.80 -15.65 -2.47
C SER A 94 -3.43 -14.19 -2.24
N LEU A 95 -3.51 -13.72 -0.98
CA LEU A 95 -3.14 -12.36 -0.62
C LEU A 95 -1.63 -12.12 -0.61
N ILE A 96 -0.82 -13.10 -0.20
CA ILE A 96 0.64 -13.02 -0.30
C ILE A 96 1.08 -12.93 -1.77
N VAL A 97 0.54 -13.80 -2.64
CA VAL A 97 0.85 -13.78 -4.08
C VAL A 97 0.43 -12.44 -4.69
N TYR A 98 -0.78 -11.97 -4.36
CA TYR A 98 -1.27 -10.67 -4.83
C TYR A 98 -0.43 -9.49 -4.31
N ALA A 99 -0.03 -9.50 -3.04
CA ALA A 99 0.85 -8.50 -2.45
C ALA A 99 2.20 -8.45 -3.16
N PHE A 100 2.74 -9.60 -3.53
CA PHE A 100 4.01 -9.68 -4.25
C PHE A 100 3.88 -9.15 -5.69
N LEU A 101 2.82 -9.54 -6.41
CA LEU A 101 2.57 -9.05 -7.76
C LEU A 101 2.31 -7.54 -7.80
N SER A 102 1.51 -7.03 -6.86
CA SER A 102 1.26 -5.60 -6.74
C SER A 102 2.52 -4.81 -6.41
N TRP A 103 3.41 -5.35 -5.55
CA TRP A 103 4.74 -4.76 -5.32
C TRP A 103 5.58 -4.67 -6.60
N ILE A 104 5.59 -5.72 -7.44
CA ILE A 104 6.27 -5.70 -8.74
C ILE A 104 5.67 -4.62 -9.64
N VAL A 105 4.34 -4.57 -9.77
CA VAL A 105 3.65 -3.57 -10.61
C VAL A 105 3.94 -2.15 -10.12
N ALA A 106 3.87 -1.91 -8.80
CA ALA A 106 4.18 -0.62 -8.22
C ALA A 106 5.64 -0.21 -8.48
N GLY A 107 6.58 -1.12 -8.25
CA GLY A 107 8.01 -0.86 -8.41
C GLY A 107 8.47 -0.72 -9.86
N VAL A 108 7.88 -1.46 -10.81
CA VAL A 108 8.32 -1.51 -12.20
C VAL A 108 7.53 -0.57 -13.11
N ALA A 109 6.26 -0.31 -12.81
CA ALA A 109 5.41 0.57 -13.61
C ALA A 109 5.16 1.92 -12.90
N ILE A 110 4.53 1.88 -11.71
CA ILE A 110 4.01 3.10 -11.07
C ILE A 110 5.15 4.06 -10.66
N TYR A 111 6.16 3.57 -9.95
CA TYR A 111 7.22 4.44 -9.39
C TYR A 111 8.11 5.05 -10.48
N PRO A 112 8.49 4.33 -11.55
CA PRO A 112 9.10 4.93 -12.72
C PRO A 112 8.24 6.01 -13.36
N MET A 113 6.93 5.78 -13.52
CA MET A 113 5.99 6.77 -14.09
C MET A 113 5.91 8.04 -13.24
N LEU A 114 6.03 7.93 -11.92
CA LEU A 114 6.08 9.08 -11.01
C LEU A 114 7.44 9.80 -10.98
N GLY A 115 8.43 9.28 -11.72
CA GLY A 115 9.78 9.84 -11.81
C GLY A 115 10.74 9.36 -10.71
N MET A 116 10.31 8.44 -9.84
CA MET A 116 11.08 7.92 -8.70
C MET A 116 12.08 6.80 -9.10
N GLY A 117 12.06 6.38 -10.36
CA GLY A 117 12.91 5.30 -10.87
C GLY A 117 12.37 3.90 -10.52
N PHE A 118 13.04 2.86 -11.05
CA PHE A 118 12.68 1.47 -10.76
C PHE A 118 12.76 1.21 -9.26
N PHE A 119 11.71 0.64 -8.70
CA PHE A 119 11.53 0.37 -7.28
C PHE A 119 11.77 1.58 -6.35
N GLY A 120 11.64 2.81 -6.87
CA GLY A 120 11.86 4.03 -6.06
C GLY A 120 13.32 4.28 -5.73
N LEU A 121 14.28 3.66 -6.45
CA LEU A 121 15.71 3.75 -6.16
C LEU A 121 16.27 5.19 -6.22
N LYS A 122 15.57 6.16 -6.83
CA LYS A 122 15.98 7.58 -6.80
C LYS A 122 15.65 8.28 -5.48
N GLU A 123 14.74 7.73 -4.68
CA GLU A 123 14.34 8.28 -3.38
C GLU A 123 15.17 7.65 -2.23
N GLY A 124 15.66 6.42 -2.38
CA GLY A 124 16.58 5.77 -1.45
C GLY A 124 16.94 4.33 -1.82
N HIS A 125 18.03 3.82 -1.25
CA HIS A 125 18.53 2.46 -1.57
C HIS A 125 17.66 1.33 -0.97
N GLN A 126 16.94 1.60 0.12
CA GLN A 126 16.11 0.63 0.83
C GLN A 126 14.60 0.77 0.53
N VAL A 127 14.19 1.74 -0.30
CA VAL A 127 12.78 2.01 -0.63
C VAL A 127 12.09 0.79 -1.22
N TRP A 128 12.80 -0.01 -2.01
CA TRP A 128 12.23 -1.23 -2.60
C TRP A 128 11.80 -2.25 -1.53
N MET A 129 12.56 -2.36 -0.44
CA MET A 129 12.32 -3.29 0.66
C MET A 129 11.22 -2.75 1.57
N GLU A 130 11.24 -1.45 1.87
CA GLU A 130 10.15 -0.78 2.59
C GLU A 130 8.82 -0.96 1.84
N MET A 131 8.83 -0.76 0.52
CA MET A 131 7.67 -0.96 -0.33
C MET A 131 7.18 -2.42 -0.29
N LEU A 132 8.09 -3.41 -0.37
CA LEU A 132 7.73 -4.83 -0.28
C LEU A 132 7.06 -5.13 1.07
N MET A 133 7.66 -4.67 2.16
CA MET A 133 7.11 -4.85 3.51
C MET A 133 5.74 -4.19 3.64
N SER A 134 5.56 -2.97 3.13
CA SER A 134 4.26 -2.30 3.13
C SER A 134 3.20 -3.09 2.35
N HIS A 135 3.52 -3.64 1.18
CA HIS A 135 2.56 -4.46 0.42
C HIS A 135 2.23 -5.78 1.13
N MET A 136 3.22 -6.42 1.76
CA MET A 136 2.99 -7.63 2.56
C MET A 136 2.12 -7.35 3.78
N MET A 137 2.34 -6.21 4.46
CA MET A 137 1.51 -5.77 5.58
C MET A 137 0.08 -5.47 5.13
N LEU A 138 -0.10 -4.81 3.98
CA LEU A 138 -1.44 -4.61 3.38
C LEU A 138 -2.12 -5.95 3.11
N GLY A 139 -1.43 -6.91 2.49
CA GLY A 139 -1.98 -8.25 2.23
C GLY A 139 -2.40 -8.98 3.50
N LEU A 140 -1.56 -8.97 4.53
CA LEU A 140 -1.85 -9.57 5.84
C LEU A 140 -3.02 -8.86 6.55
N GLY A 141 -3.04 -7.53 6.55
CA GLY A 141 -4.11 -6.75 7.17
C GLY A 141 -5.45 -6.98 6.48
N LEU A 142 -5.46 -7.03 5.14
CA LEU A 142 -6.67 -7.37 4.38
C LEU A 142 -7.13 -8.79 4.69
N TRP A 143 -6.21 -9.75 4.80
CA TRP A 143 -6.54 -11.13 5.13
C TRP A 143 -7.26 -11.22 6.49
N LEU A 144 -6.70 -10.58 7.52
CA LEU A 144 -7.30 -10.55 8.86
C LEU A 144 -8.72 -9.95 8.84
N LEU A 145 -8.91 -8.84 8.11
CA LEU A 145 -10.24 -8.24 7.98
C LEU A 145 -11.21 -9.16 7.23
N VAL A 146 -10.76 -9.81 6.16
CA VAL A 146 -11.61 -10.73 5.41
C VAL A 146 -12.03 -11.93 6.29
N GLN A 147 -11.13 -12.48 7.11
CA GLN A 147 -11.50 -13.53 8.07
C GLN A 147 -12.58 -13.07 9.06
N TYR A 148 -12.54 -11.80 9.47
CA TYR A 148 -13.56 -11.23 10.36
C TYR A 148 -14.90 -10.97 9.66
N TYR A 149 -14.89 -10.53 8.40
CA TYR A 149 -16.09 -10.21 7.62
C TYR A 149 -16.67 -11.40 6.83
N GLN A 150 -15.98 -12.54 6.80
CA GLN A 150 -16.60 -13.81 6.40
C GLN A 150 -17.49 -14.33 7.53
N PRO A 151 -18.73 -14.78 7.25
CA PRO A 151 -19.31 -15.07 5.94
C PRO A 151 -20.19 -13.97 5.33
N PHE A 152 -20.27 -12.76 5.90
CA PHE A 152 -21.33 -11.80 5.51
C PHE A 152 -21.07 -11.04 4.21
N PHE A 153 -19.80 -10.71 3.91
CA PHE A 153 -19.47 -9.81 2.79
C PHE A 153 -18.54 -10.40 1.73
N PHE A 154 -17.77 -11.44 2.08
CA PHE A 154 -16.79 -12.08 1.19
C PHE A 154 -17.14 -13.54 0.88
N GLN A 155 -18.38 -13.78 0.46
CA GLN A 155 -18.80 -15.09 -0.09
C GLN A 155 -18.38 -15.19 -1.55
N VAL A 156 -17.70 -16.28 -1.91
CA VAL A 156 -17.41 -16.66 -3.29
C VAL A 156 -18.28 -17.85 -3.65
#